data_AF-A0A1J3HF21-F1
#
_entry.id   AF-A0A1J3HF21-F1
#
_cell.length_a   1.000
_cell.length_b   1.000
_cell.length_c   1.000
_cell.angle_alpha   90.00
_cell.angle_beta   90.00
_cell.angle_gamma   90.00
#
_symmetry.space_group_name_H-M   'P 1'
#
loop_
_entity.id
_entity.type
_entity.pdbx_description
1 polymer ?
#
loop_
_entity_poly.entity_id
_entity_poly.type
_entity_poly.pdbx_seq_one_letter_code
_entity_poly.pdbx_strand_id
1 'polypeptide(L)'
;KIRLIHLLVNLGISFHFENEIDEILNKAFMKLDSLIAESKDDLETISIMFEVFRLRGHYMSCDAFERFKGGDGKLKVSLAEDVKGMLQLYEAA
;
A
#
# COMPACT_ATOMS: atom_id res chain seq x y z
N LYS A 1 -1.30 1.88 -11.01
CA LYS A 1 -2.75 2.24 -10.93
C LYS A 1 -3.21 2.48 -9.50
N ILE A 2 -2.81 1.65 -8.53
CA ILE A 2 -3.18 1.79 -7.10
C ILE A 2 -2.88 3.20 -6.56
N ARG A 3 -1.70 3.78 -6.86
CA ARG A 3 -1.37 5.17 -6.46
C ARG A 3 -2.34 6.24 -6.99
N LEU A 4 -2.90 6.04 -8.18
CA LEU A 4 -3.93 6.94 -8.72
C LEU A 4 -5.24 6.76 -7.96
N ILE A 5 -5.62 5.51 -7.63
CA ILE A 5 -6.81 5.21 -6.83
C ILE A 5 -6.70 5.87 -5.45
N HIS A 6 -5.55 5.72 -4.78
CA HIS A 6 -5.25 6.42 -3.52
C HIS A 6 -5.44 7.93 -3.64
N LEU A 7 -4.92 8.55 -4.72
CA LEU A 7 -5.11 9.98 -4.95
C LEU A 7 -6.59 10.35 -5.15
N LEU A 8 -7.36 9.56 -5.90
CA LEU A 8 -8.79 9.80 -6.11
C LEU A 8 -9.59 9.69 -4.80
N VAL A 9 -9.23 8.73 -3.94
CA VAL A 9 -9.81 8.56 -2.60
C VAL A 9 -9.51 9.78 -1.73
N ASN A 10 -8.24 10.20 -1.65
CA ASN A 10 -7.83 11.34 -0.82
C ASN A 10 -8.37 12.69 -1.32
N LEU A 11 -8.68 12.79 -2.62
CA LEU A 11 -9.36 13.94 -3.20
C LEU A 11 -10.89 13.87 -3.07
N GLY A 12 -11.45 12.78 -2.54
CA GLY A 12 -12.89 12.59 -2.36
C GLY A 12 -13.68 12.44 -3.66
N ILE A 13 -13.02 12.02 -4.75
CA ILE A 13 -13.62 11.91 -6.09
C ILE A 13 -13.64 10.47 -6.63
N SER A 14 -13.25 9.48 -5.81
CA SER A 14 -13.26 8.06 -6.21
C SER A 14 -14.65 7.56 -6.59
N PHE A 15 -15.71 8.16 -6.04
CA PHE A 15 -17.10 7.74 -6.24
C PHE A 15 -17.55 7.82 -7.71
N HIS A 16 -16.87 8.61 -8.54
CA HIS A 16 -17.13 8.68 -9.98
C HIS A 16 -16.65 7.44 -10.75
N PHE A 17 -15.81 6.60 -10.14
CA PHE A 17 -15.07 5.51 -10.79
C PHE A 17 -15.14 4.19 -10.00
N GLU A 18 -16.16 3.98 -9.16
CA GLU A 18 -16.21 2.84 -8.25
C GLU A 18 -16.07 1.49 -8.98
N ASN A 19 -16.78 1.31 -10.09
CA ASN A 19 -16.73 0.07 -10.87
C ASN A 19 -15.33 -0.19 -11.45
N GLU A 20 -14.69 0.84 -12.01
CA GLU A 20 -13.35 0.75 -12.57
C GLU A 20 -12.30 0.50 -11.48
N ILE A 21 -12.45 1.16 -10.34
CA ILE A 21 -11.58 0.97 -9.17
C ILE A 21 -11.67 -0.48 -8.70
N ASP A 22 -12.87 -1.00 -8.50
CA ASP A 22 -13.08 -2.36 -8.03
C ASP A 22 -12.55 -3.39 -9.03
N GLU A 23 -12.76 -3.19 -10.33
CA GLU A 23 -12.21 -4.08 -11.36
C GLU A 23 -10.66 -4.08 -11.34
N ILE A 24 -10.05 -2.90 -11.21
CA ILE A 24 -8.60 -2.75 -11.15
C ILE A 24 -8.04 -3.41 -9.89
N LEU A 25 -8.67 -3.19 -8.73
CA LEU A 25 -8.21 -3.74 -7.45
C LEU A 25 -8.38 -5.24 -7.39
N ASN A 26 -9.50 -5.79 -7.87
CA ASN A 26 -9.68 -7.24 -8.00
C ASN A 26 -8.56 -7.89 -8.82
N LYS A 27 -8.25 -7.33 -10.00
CA LYS A 27 -7.17 -7.83 -10.86
C LYS A 27 -5.79 -7.66 -10.23
N ALA A 28 -5.56 -6.57 -9.52
CA ALA A 28 -4.29 -6.29 -8.84
C ALA A 28 -4.09 -7.21 -7.64
N PHE A 29 -5.14 -7.48 -6.86
CA PHE A 29 -5.08 -8.33 -5.68
C PHE A 29 -4.76 -9.79 -6.04
N MET A 30 -5.27 -10.28 -7.18
CA MET A 30 -4.88 -11.60 -7.72
C MET A 30 -3.38 -11.71 -8.07
N LYS A 31 -2.68 -10.57 -8.18
CA LYS A 31 -1.24 -10.49 -8.46
C LYS A 31 -0.48 -9.81 -7.31
N LEU A 32 -1.04 -9.80 -6.11
CA LEU A 32 -0.51 -9.04 -4.98
C LEU A 32 0.93 -9.42 -4.66
N ASP A 33 1.24 -10.72 -4.61
CA ASP A 33 2.59 -11.20 -4.31
C ASP A 33 3.63 -10.71 -5.32
N SER A 34 3.27 -10.68 -6.61
CA SER A 34 4.14 -10.15 -7.66
C SER A 34 4.33 -8.63 -7.53
N LEU A 35 3.25 -7.88 -7.25
CA LEU A 35 3.33 -6.43 -7.02
C LEU A 35 4.20 -6.09 -5.81
N ILE A 36 4.05 -6.85 -4.73
CA ILE A 36 4.86 -6.74 -3.53
C ILE A 36 6.34 -7.04 -3.87
N ALA A 37 6.64 -8.06 -4.66
CA ALA A 37 8.02 -8.36 -5.08
C ALA A 37 8.64 -7.26 -5.96
N GLU A 38 7.85 -6.66 -6.86
CA GLU A 38 8.30 -5.59 -7.76
C GLU A 38 8.52 -4.23 -7.06
N SER A 39 7.97 -4.03 -5.87
CA SER A 39 8.04 -2.75 -5.13
C SER A 39 9.41 -2.37 -4.56
N LYS A 40 10.46 -3.19 -4.73
CA LYS A 40 11.87 -2.88 -4.38
C LYS A 40 12.09 -2.23 -3.00
N ASP A 41 11.35 -2.67 -1.98
CA ASP A 41 11.41 -2.11 -0.62
C ASP A 41 11.07 -0.61 -0.53
N ASP A 42 10.17 -0.12 -1.39
CA ASP A 42 9.58 1.21 -1.28
C ASP A 42 8.45 1.23 -0.23
N LEU A 43 8.68 1.93 0.89
CA LEU A 43 7.76 1.95 2.02
C LEU A 43 6.46 2.69 1.68
N GLU A 44 6.54 3.82 0.96
CA GLU A 44 5.36 4.56 0.48
C GLU A 44 4.46 3.65 -0.35
N THR A 45 5.00 2.93 -1.33
CA THR A 45 4.23 2.07 -2.22
C THR A 45 3.55 0.92 -1.48
N ILE A 46 4.26 0.21 -0.60
CA ILE A 46 3.64 -0.89 0.16
C ILE A 46 2.54 -0.36 1.08
N SER A 47 2.77 0.78 1.73
CA SER A 47 1.79 1.39 2.64
C SER A 47 0.54 1.87 1.88
N ILE A 48 0.70 2.49 0.71
CA ILE A 48 -0.42 2.87 -0.18
C ILE A 48 -1.22 1.63 -0.62
N MET A 49 -0.53 0.56 -1.02
CA MET A 49 -1.20 -0.68 -1.41
C MET A 49 -2.02 -1.23 -0.26
N PHE A 50 -1.43 -1.29 0.94
CA PHE A 50 -2.08 -1.80 2.12
C PHE A 50 -3.36 -1.03 2.46
N GLU A 51 -3.30 0.30 2.49
CA GLU A 51 -4.46 1.15 2.74
C GLU A 51 -5.55 0.95 1.70
N VAL A 52 -5.23 1.09 0.41
CA VAL A 52 -6.22 1.02 -0.68
C VAL A 52 -6.91 -0.34 -0.75
N PHE A 53 -6.15 -1.44 -0.60
CA PHE A 53 -6.75 -2.77 -0.62
C PHE A 53 -7.69 -2.97 0.56
N ARG A 54 -7.28 -2.62 1.78
CA ARG A 54 -8.12 -2.79 2.97
C ARG A 54 -9.35 -1.89 2.96
N LEU A 55 -9.22 -0.66 2.47
CA LEU A 55 -10.34 0.27 2.28
C LEU A 55 -11.43 -0.33 1.37
N ARG A 56 -11.03 -1.15 0.39
CA ARG A 56 -11.92 -1.80 -0.57
C ARG A 56 -12.24 -3.26 -0.23
N GLY A 57 -12.01 -3.65 1.02
CA GLY A 57 -12.40 -4.98 1.53
C GLY A 57 -11.47 -6.13 1.17
N HIS A 58 -10.31 -5.85 0.56
CA HIS A 58 -9.28 -6.85 0.29
C HIS A 58 -8.33 -6.98 1.47
N TYR A 59 -8.23 -8.19 2.04
CA TYR A 59 -7.32 -8.47 3.16
C TYR A 59 -5.87 -8.60 2.67
N MET A 60 -5.13 -7.49 2.67
CA MET A 60 -3.66 -7.51 2.54
C MET A 60 -3.02 -7.85 3.89
N SER A 61 -2.15 -8.87 3.91
CA SER A 61 -1.44 -9.29 5.11
C SER A 61 -0.44 -8.23 5.58
N CYS A 62 -0.30 -8.07 6.90
CA CYS A 62 0.75 -7.23 7.49
C CYS A 62 2.16 -7.78 7.23
N ASP A 63 2.29 -9.05 6.82
CA ASP A 63 3.58 -9.68 6.49
C ASP A 63 4.30 -8.96 5.34
N ALA A 64 3.56 -8.19 4.52
CA ALA A 64 4.14 -7.31 3.51
C ALA A 64 5.17 -6.34 4.11
N PHE A 65 5.04 -5.98 5.40
CA PHE A 65 5.94 -5.07 6.08
C PHE A 65 7.15 -5.74 6.75
N GLU A 66 7.26 -7.07 6.78
CA GLU A 66 8.41 -7.76 7.38
C GLU A 66 9.73 -7.39 6.69
N ARG A 67 9.69 -7.05 5.40
CA ARG A 67 10.85 -6.54 4.63
C ARG A 67 11.45 -5.25 5.20
N PHE A 68 10.65 -4.47 5.93
CA PHE A 68 11.05 -3.19 6.53
C PHE A 68 11.58 -3.37 7.95
N LYS A 69 11.52 -4.58 8.50
CA LYS A 69 12.05 -4.88 9.83
C LYS A 69 13.50 -5.35 9.77
N GLY A 70 14.26 -5.02 10.81
CA GLY A 70 15.60 -5.55 11.06
C GLY A 70 15.54 -6.92 11.75
N GLY A 71 16.71 -7.51 11.99
CA GLY A 71 16.81 -8.81 12.70
C GLY A 71 16.30 -8.79 14.15
N ASP A 72 16.11 -7.60 14.73
CA ASP A 72 15.52 -7.39 16.05
C ASP A 72 13.97 -7.27 16.00
N GLY A 73 13.37 -7.40 14.82
CA GLY A 73 11.93 -7.27 14.60
C GLY A 73 11.40 -5.83 14.59
N LYS A 74 12.27 -4.83 14.75
CA LYS A 74 11.90 -3.40 14.70
C LYS A 74 12.05 -2.85 13.29
N LEU A 75 11.36 -1.77 12.98
CA LEU A 75 11.55 -1.06 11.71
C LEU A 75 13.00 -0.60 11.57
N LYS A 76 13.56 -0.78 10.37
CA LYS A 76 14.94 -0.38 10.05
C LYS A 76 15.10 1.14 10.26
N VAL A 77 16.16 1.54 10.96
CA VAL A 77 16.46 2.96 11.24
C VAL A 77 16.63 3.77 9.96
N SER A 78 17.10 3.14 8.87
CA SER A 78 17.23 3.78 7.55
C SER A 78 15.91 4.31 6.97
N LEU A 79 14.76 3.82 7.44
CA LEU A 79 13.45 4.31 7.00
C LEU A 79 13.15 5.72 7.51
N ALA A 80 13.88 6.22 8.50
CA ALA A 80 13.73 7.59 8.99
C ALA A 80 14.06 8.65 7.91
N GLU A 81 14.82 8.29 6.88
CA GLU A 81 15.10 9.15 5.72
C GLU A 81 13.91 9.23 4.75
N ASP A 82 13.05 8.20 4.73
CA ASP A 82 11.83 8.16 3.91
C ASP A 82 10.63 8.71 4.68
N VAL A 83 10.61 10.04 4.85
CA VAL A 83 9.54 10.75 5.56
C VAL A 83 8.16 10.47 4.96
N LYS A 84 8.07 10.31 3.62
CA LYS A 84 6.79 10.05 2.94
C LYS A 84 6.30 8.64 3.20
N GLY A 85 7.20 7.65 3.10
CA GLY A 85 6.88 6.27 3.45
C GLY A 85 6.48 6.13 4.92
N MET A 86 7.15 6.82 5.82
CA MET A 86 6.81 6.83 7.25
C MET A 86 5.44 7.46 7.52
N LEU A 87 5.13 8.58 6.86
CA LEU A 87 3.80 9.21 6.96
C LEU A 87 2.72 8.26 6.45
N GLN A 88 2.93 7.65 5.28
CA GLN A 88 1.96 6.73 4.71
C GLN A 88 1.79 5.47 5.55
N LEU A 89 2.87 4.94 6.13
CA LEU A 89 2.82 3.82 7.05
C LEU A 89 1.98 4.15 8.29
N TYR A 90 2.08 5.38 8.79
CA TYR A 90 1.27 5.86 9.91
C TYR A 90 -0.22 5.94 9.56
N GLU A 91 -0.58 6.47 8.38
CA GLU A 91 -1.98 6.53 7.93
C GLU A 91 -2.59 5.14 7.70
N ALA A 92 -1.75 4.16 7.34
CA ALA A 92 -2.17 2.78 7.06
C ALA A 92 -2.29 1.88 8.30
N ALA A 93 -1.82 2.32 9.48
CA ALA A 93 -1.74 1.55 10.72
C ALA A 93 -3.05 1.56 11.52
#